data_AF-A0A6J4ULS8-F1
#
_entry.id   AF-A0A6J4ULS8-F1
#
_cell.length_a   1.000
_cell.length_b   1.000
_cell.length_c   1.000
_cell.angle_alpha   90.00
_cell.angle_beta   90.00
_cell.angle_gamma   90.00
#
_symmetry.space_group_name_H-M   'P 1'
#
loop_
_entity.id
_entity.type
_entity.pdbx_description
1 polymer ?
#
loop_
_entity_poly.entity_id
_entity_poly.type
_entity_poly.pdbx_seq_one_letter_code
_entity_poly.pdbx_strand_id
1 'polypeptide(L)'
;MTVAAYAARGDLALGERLVPGAVVVEGGRIAAVLREPRDGDLPPSVLAAEIVAPGLIDLQVNGGFGVEVGEDPAALRHLADRLPETGVTAFLPTVVTAPAATYPGVVAAFAAGRDGPGARVLGLHLEGPFLSPGRPGAHRRDLIEAADAALFDGLVAIDGLRLMTLAPERPGMGAAIRRLRERGVVASLGHTDASYEAFASGVDAGATMATHLYNAMSPFGHRAPGAIGAALADDRVTVGLIADGVHSHPAAVALAVKAKGPERIALVSDMMAAAGMGPGTYALGGRPVVVEGATARLADGTLAGSVVTLDQAVRNVVRMAGAAPAAAIRMATEVPARVLGLPSAGRLVVGGDADLTLFDRELRVTATIVGGRVVYGRGGDGA
;
A
#
# COMPACT_ATOMS: atom_id res chain seq x y z
N MET A 1 14.10 24.20 11.58
CA MET A 1 13.29 25.36 11.18
C MET A 1 11.82 25.00 11.40
N THR A 2 11.13 25.70 12.27
CA THR A 2 9.70 25.51 12.54
C THR A 2 8.91 25.95 11.31
N VAL A 3 8.05 25.08 10.76
CA VAL A 3 7.14 25.44 9.66
C VAL A 3 6.13 26.46 10.22
N ALA A 4 6.00 27.61 9.56
CA ALA A 4 5.00 28.61 9.94
C ALA A 4 3.59 28.01 9.82
N ALA A 5 2.67 28.44 10.69
CA ALA A 5 1.30 27.97 10.65
C ALA A 5 0.63 28.32 9.29
N TYR A 6 -0.05 27.35 8.69
CA TYR A 6 -0.85 27.55 7.48
C TYR A 6 -2.10 26.66 7.51
N ALA A 7 -3.04 26.91 6.61
CA ALA A 7 -4.20 26.04 6.42
C ALA A 7 -4.24 25.45 5.02
N ALA A 8 -4.71 24.21 4.89
CA ALA A 8 -5.14 23.62 3.63
C ALA A 8 -6.68 23.68 3.56
N ARG A 9 -7.25 24.39 2.59
CA ARG A 9 -8.70 24.62 2.44
C ARG A 9 -9.23 23.94 1.19
N GLY A 10 -10.37 23.27 1.31
CA GLY A 10 -11.05 22.55 0.23
C GLY A 10 -12.17 21.66 0.77
N ASP A 11 -12.65 20.72 -0.05
CA ASP A 11 -13.53 19.67 0.46
C ASP A 11 -12.70 18.62 1.22
N LEU A 12 -12.88 18.53 2.53
CA LEU A 12 -12.17 17.59 3.39
C LEU A 12 -12.71 16.17 3.18
N ALA A 13 -11.82 15.21 2.92
CA ALA A 13 -12.16 13.79 2.90
C ALA A 13 -12.28 13.27 4.35
N LEU A 14 -13.50 13.27 4.88
CA LEU A 14 -13.83 12.85 6.24
C LEU A 14 -14.71 11.59 6.21
N GLY A 15 -14.12 10.44 6.55
CA GLY A 15 -14.81 9.15 6.44
C GLY A 15 -15.15 8.85 4.99
N GLU A 16 -16.45 8.75 4.67
CA GLU A 16 -16.94 8.44 3.31
C GLU A 16 -17.57 9.65 2.62
N ARG A 17 -17.34 10.86 3.14
CA ARG A 17 -17.90 12.10 2.59
C ARG A 17 -16.83 13.16 2.34
N LEU A 18 -17.10 13.98 1.33
CA LEU A 18 -16.42 15.25 1.10
C LEU A 18 -17.22 16.36 1.80
N VAL A 19 -16.56 17.16 2.62
CA VAL A 19 -17.20 18.22 3.42
C VAL A 19 -16.40 19.52 3.29
N PRO A 20 -17.00 20.66 2.90
CA PRO A 20 -16.30 21.93 2.84
C PRO A 20 -15.61 22.26 4.17
N GLY A 21 -14.32 22.57 4.13
CA GLY A 21 -13.56 22.81 5.35
C GLY A 21 -12.12 23.25 5.15
N ALA A 22 -11.36 23.24 6.24
CA ALA A 22 -9.93 23.44 6.22
C ALA A 22 -9.23 22.64 7.33
N VAL A 23 -7.97 22.30 7.09
CA VAL A 23 -7.05 21.72 8.08
C VAL A 23 -6.00 22.78 8.42
N VAL A 24 -5.87 23.14 9.69
CA VAL A 24 -4.80 24.04 10.16
C VAL A 24 -3.60 23.20 10.57
N VAL A 25 -2.42 23.57 10.07
CA VAL A 25 -1.16 22.87 10.29
C VAL A 25 -0.21 23.76 11.09
N GLU A 26 0.30 23.24 12.19
CA GLU A 26 1.30 23.92 13.04
C GLU A 26 2.35 22.92 13.51
N GLY A 27 3.64 23.29 13.39
CA GLY A 27 4.73 22.44 13.88
C GLY A 27 4.76 21.02 13.30
N GLY A 28 4.26 20.85 12.07
CA GLY A 28 4.16 19.55 11.40
C GLY A 28 2.99 18.66 11.83
N ARG A 29 2.06 19.19 12.62
CA ARG A 29 0.86 18.50 13.09
C ARG A 29 -0.42 19.20 12.66
N ILE A 30 -1.51 18.44 12.63
CA ILE A 30 -2.86 18.98 12.46
C ILE A 30 -3.28 19.65 13.78
N ALA A 31 -3.37 20.97 13.78
CA ALA A 31 -3.79 21.77 14.93
C ALA A 31 -5.32 21.88 15.03
N ALA A 32 -6.01 21.99 13.89
CA ALA A 32 -7.46 22.05 13.82
C ALA A 32 -8.01 21.43 12.54
N VAL A 33 -9.23 20.90 12.62
CA VAL A 33 -10.03 20.46 11.47
C VAL A 33 -11.35 21.22 11.53
N LEU A 34 -11.52 22.20 10.65
CA LEU A 34 -12.64 23.12 10.65
C LEU A 34 -13.61 22.77 9.51
N ARG A 35 -14.90 22.73 9.82
CA ARG A 35 -15.97 22.58 8.82
C ARG A 35 -16.56 23.96 8.55
N GLU A 36 -16.71 24.30 7.26
CA GLU A 36 -17.24 25.59 6.82
C GLU A 36 -16.58 26.81 7.50
N PRO A 37 -15.22 26.89 7.58
CA PRO A 37 -14.55 28.00 8.23
C PRO A 37 -14.80 29.32 7.51
N ARG A 38 -14.91 30.40 8.28
CA ARG A 38 -14.91 31.77 7.77
C ARG A 38 -13.47 32.24 7.55
N ASP A 39 -13.27 33.27 6.74
CA ASP A 39 -11.91 33.72 6.39
C ASP A 39 -11.10 34.21 7.61
N GLY A 40 -11.76 34.68 8.67
CA GLY A 40 -11.11 35.05 9.93
C GLY A 40 -10.70 33.87 10.83
N ASP A 41 -11.16 32.65 10.52
CA ASP A 41 -10.86 31.43 11.29
C ASP A 41 -9.54 30.76 10.86
N LEU A 42 -8.90 31.25 9.78
CA LEU A 42 -7.73 30.64 9.16
C LEU A 42 -6.47 31.52 9.35
N PRO A 43 -5.28 30.90 9.43
CA PRO A 43 -4.02 31.62 9.36
C PRO A 43 -3.87 32.34 8.00
N PRO A 44 -3.01 33.37 7.90
CA PRO A 44 -2.84 34.16 6.67
C PRO A 44 -2.36 33.33 5.46
N SER A 45 -1.59 32.26 5.69
CA SER A 45 -1.13 31.36 4.64
C SER A 45 -2.17 30.25 4.43
N VAL A 46 -2.78 30.21 3.25
CA VAL A 46 -3.78 29.20 2.88
C VAL A 46 -3.38 28.54 1.57
N LEU A 47 -3.25 27.22 1.60
CA LEU A 47 -3.15 26.37 0.41
C LEU A 47 -4.58 25.97 0.00
N ALA A 48 -5.02 26.44 -1.16
CA ALA A 48 -6.31 26.06 -1.72
C ALA A 48 -6.18 24.76 -2.54
N ALA A 49 -7.15 23.87 -2.37
CA ALA A 49 -7.33 22.67 -3.19
C ALA A 49 -8.82 22.37 -3.35
N GLU A 50 -9.18 21.58 -4.36
CA GLU A 50 -10.57 21.12 -4.50
C GLU A 50 -10.89 20.09 -3.42
N ILE A 51 -9.96 19.17 -3.14
CA ILE A 51 -10.08 18.16 -2.10
C ILE A 51 -8.83 18.14 -1.23
N VAL A 52 -9.02 18.10 0.09
CA VAL A 52 -7.96 17.90 1.09
C VAL A 52 -8.18 16.55 1.75
N ALA A 53 -7.23 15.63 1.56
CA ALA A 53 -7.29 14.27 2.10
C ALA A 53 -6.14 14.00 3.08
N PRO A 54 -6.28 13.00 3.97
CA PRO A 54 -5.11 12.40 4.59
C PRO A 54 -4.14 11.92 3.51
N GLY A 55 -2.85 11.95 3.84
CA GLY A 55 -1.81 11.44 2.97
C GLY A 55 -2.02 9.97 2.60
N LEU A 56 -1.86 9.61 1.32
CA LEU A 56 -2.04 8.22 0.88
C LEU A 56 -0.97 7.30 1.48
N ILE A 57 -1.34 6.04 1.75
CA ILE A 57 -0.49 5.02 2.37
C ILE A 57 -0.48 3.76 1.50
N ASP A 58 0.69 3.37 1.00
CA ASP A 58 0.84 2.17 0.17
C ASP A 58 1.50 1.02 0.95
N LEU A 59 0.82 -0.13 1.03
CA LEU A 59 1.32 -1.29 1.78
C LEU A 59 2.15 -2.26 0.94
N GLN A 60 2.21 -2.08 -0.39
CA GLN A 60 2.93 -2.99 -1.27
C GLN A 60 3.62 -2.22 -2.41
N VAL A 61 4.90 -1.90 -2.22
CA VAL A 61 5.75 -1.16 -3.18
C VAL A 61 7.05 -1.91 -3.38
N ASN A 62 7.16 -2.65 -4.50
CA ASN A 62 8.37 -3.40 -4.85
C ASN A 62 9.45 -2.52 -5.49
N GLY A 63 9.04 -1.40 -6.08
CA GLY A 63 9.92 -0.46 -6.77
C GLY A 63 9.13 0.65 -7.45
N GLY A 64 9.79 1.46 -8.25
CA GLY A 64 9.19 2.58 -8.96
C GLY A 64 10.25 3.55 -9.45
N PHE A 65 9.91 4.38 -10.40
CA PHE A 65 10.76 5.47 -10.89
C PHE A 65 12.17 5.02 -11.30
N GLY A 66 12.27 3.82 -11.87
CA GLY A 66 13.51 3.21 -12.36
C GLY A 66 14.29 2.38 -11.35
N VAL A 67 13.84 2.27 -10.09
CA VAL A 67 14.55 1.52 -9.04
C VAL A 67 13.69 0.42 -8.41
N GLU A 68 14.35 -0.57 -7.83
CA GLU A 68 13.74 -1.69 -7.10
C GLU A 68 14.15 -1.65 -5.62
N VAL A 69 13.27 -2.08 -4.73
CA VAL A 69 13.60 -2.30 -3.32
C VAL A 69 14.53 -3.50 -3.19
N GLY A 70 15.71 -3.28 -2.61
CA GLY A 70 16.72 -4.31 -2.44
C GLY A 70 17.81 -3.89 -1.46
N GLU A 71 19.07 -4.22 -1.79
CA GLU A 71 20.23 -3.98 -0.93
C GLU A 71 20.84 -2.56 -1.09
N ASP A 72 20.26 -1.71 -1.95
CA ASP A 72 20.71 -0.33 -2.15
C ASP A 72 19.85 0.67 -1.34
N PRO A 73 20.41 1.34 -0.31
CA PRO A 73 19.67 2.37 0.42
C PRO A 73 19.34 3.61 -0.41
N ALA A 74 20.06 3.88 -1.51
CA ALA A 74 19.76 5.00 -2.40
C ALA A 74 18.46 4.76 -3.18
N ALA A 75 18.18 3.51 -3.58
CA ALA A 75 16.90 3.15 -4.20
C ALA A 75 15.73 3.45 -3.25
N LEU A 76 15.84 3.10 -1.96
CA LEU A 76 14.78 3.40 -0.98
C LEU A 76 14.56 4.89 -0.79
N ARG A 77 15.63 5.69 -0.67
CA ARG A 77 15.52 7.17 -0.59
C ARG A 77 14.89 7.76 -1.84
N HIS A 78 15.29 7.29 -3.03
CA HIS A 78 14.71 7.72 -4.29
C HIS A 78 13.22 7.43 -4.37
N LEU A 79 12.77 6.25 -3.93
CA LEU A 79 11.33 5.94 -3.82
C LEU A 79 10.63 6.90 -2.86
N ALA A 80 11.17 7.10 -1.66
CA ALA A 80 10.60 8.01 -0.67
C ALA A 80 10.46 9.44 -1.20
N ASP A 81 11.43 9.93 -1.97
CA ASP A 81 11.41 11.28 -2.55
C ASP A 81 10.41 11.43 -3.70
N ARG A 82 10.19 10.37 -4.49
CA ARG A 82 9.36 10.40 -5.71
C ARG A 82 7.90 9.99 -5.48
N LEU A 83 7.63 9.10 -4.53
CA LEU A 83 6.26 8.64 -4.20
C LEU A 83 5.27 9.78 -3.89
N PRO A 84 5.66 10.92 -3.28
CA PRO A 84 4.79 12.08 -3.12
C PRO A 84 4.21 12.65 -4.42
N GLU A 85 4.82 12.43 -5.58
CA GLU A 85 4.23 12.79 -6.89
C GLU A 85 2.89 12.08 -7.15
N THR A 86 2.66 10.96 -6.46
CA THR A 86 1.47 10.11 -6.55
C THR A 86 0.59 10.22 -5.30
N GLY A 87 0.82 11.24 -4.47
CA GLY A 87 0.03 11.49 -3.27
C GLY A 87 0.42 10.62 -2.07
N VAL A 88 1.34 9.68 -2.25
CA VAL A 88 1.82 8.79 -1.18
C VAL A 88 2.68 9.58 -0.20
N THR A 89 2.30 9.53 1.07
CA THR A 89 3.02 10.16 2.19
C THR A 89 3.69 9.14 3.09
N ALA A 90 3.28 7.88 3.02
CA ALA A 90 3.91 6.80 3.76
C ALA A 90 3.75 5.47 3.02
N PHE A 91 4.70 4.55 3.18
CA PHE A 91 4.65 3.28 2.47
C PHE A 91 5.44 2.16 3.15
N LEU A 92 5.20 0.92 2.69
CA LEU A 92 6.03 -0.25 2.99
C LEU A 92 6.85 -0.64 1.76
N PRO A 93 8.19 -0.39 1.73
CA PRO A 93 9.08 -1.07 0.80
C PRO A 93 8.91 -2.58 0.92
N THR A 94 8.63 -3.20 -0.22
CA THR A 94 8.28 -4.61 -0.33
C THR A 94 9.41 -5.39 -0.97
N VAL A 95 9.81 -6.47 -0.30
CA VAL A 95 10.82 -7.39 -0.83
C VAL A 95 10.13 -8.68 -1.20
N VAL A 96 10.15 -8.99 -2.49
CA VAL A 96 9.71 -10.27 -3.01
C VAL A 96 10.66 -11.39 -2.57
N THR A 97 10.17 -12.63 -2.57
CA THR A 97 10.97 -13.85 -2.35
C THR A 97 12.37 -13.76 -2.97
N ALA A 98 13.39 -13.73 -2.10
CA ALA A 98 14.80 -13.62 -2.43
C ALA A 98 15.62 -14.73 -1.73
N PRO A 99 16.86 -15.01 -2.19
CA PRO A 99 17.74 -15.94 -1.49
C PRO A 99 17.97 -15.51 -0.04
N ALA A 100 18.12 -16.47 0.88
CA ALA A 100 18.33 -16.19 2.30
C ALA A 100 19.49 -15.21 2.58
N ALA A 101 20.55 -15.27 1.77
CA ALA A 101 21.72 -14.40 1.88
C ALA A 101 21.46 -12.92 1.53
N THR A 102 20.35 -12.59 0.85
CA THR A 102 20.00 -11.22 0.45
C THR A 102 19.34 -10.41 1.57
N TYR A 103 18.61 -11.06 2.49
CA TYR A 103 17.88 -10.34 3.55
C TYR A 103 18.76 -9.49 4.47
N PRO A 104 19.99 -9.90 4.88
CA PRO A 104 20.87 -9.04 5.64
C PRO A 104 21.22 -7.71 4.94
N GLY A 105 21.47 -7.74 3.63
CA GLY A 105 21.74 -6.53 2.83
C GLY A 105 20.51 -5.63 2.72
N VAL A 106 19.33 -6.22 2.51
CA VAL A 106 18.05 -5.49 2.54
C VAL A 106 17.82 -4.79 3.88
N VAL A 107 18.07 -5.47 5.00
CA VAL A 107 17.89 -4.89 6.34
C VAL A 107 18.85 -3.74 6.57
N ALA A 108 20.10 -3.86 6.13
CA ALA A 108 21.09 -2.79 6.19
C ALA A 108 20.67 -1.58 5.32
N ALA A 109 20.18 -1.83 4.10
CA ALA A 109 19.69 -0.80 3.19
C ALA A 109 18.47 -0.08 3.76
N PHE A 110 17.51 -0.83 4.31
CA PHE A 110 16.35 -0.28 5.01
C PHE A 110 16.77 0.63 6.16
N ALA A 111 17.66 0.17 7.04
CA ALA A 111 18.13 0.97 8.18
C ALA A 111 18.82 2.28 7.73
N ALA A 112 19.57 2.24 6.63
CA ALA A 112 20.31 3.40 6.11
C ALA A 112 19.48 4.32 5.19
N GLY A 113 18.36 3.84 4.65
CA GLY A 113 17.57 4.54 3.62
C GLY A 113 16.18 4.99 4.08
N ARG A 114 15.71 4.58 5.26
CA ARG A 114 14.33 4.83 5.72
C ARG A 114 14.02 6.24 6.20
N ASP A 115 15.03 7.04 6.49
CA ASP A 115 14.89 8.41 6.99
C ASP A 115 15.05 9.42 5.86
N GLY A 116 14.16 10.41 5.80
CA GLY A 116 14.19 11.45 4.77
C GLY A 116 13.02 12.43 4.89
N PRO A 117 13.03 13.52 4.11
CA PRO A 117 11.95 14.50 4.11
C PRO A 117 10.73 14.09 3.25
N GLY A 118 10.88 13.08 2.37
CA GLY A 118 9.82 12.57 1.49
C GLY A 118 8.83 11.65 2.20
N ALA A 119 8.21 10.73 1.46
CA ALA A 119 7.28 9.76 2.01
C ALA A 119 7.92 8.90 3.11
N ARG A 120 7.24 8.76 4.24
CA ARG A 120 7.70 8.03 5.41
C ARG A 120 7.72 6.52 5.14
N VAL A 121 8.87 5.90 5.38
CA VAL A 121 9.00 4.44 5.36
C VAL A 121 8.45 3.88 6.69
N LEU A 122 7.31 3.19 6.65
CA LEU A 122 6.62 2.69 7.85
C LEU A 122 7.23 1.40 8.43
N GLY A 123 8.03 0.72 7.61
CA GLY A 123 8.63 -0.57 7.91
C GLY A 123 8.86 -1.38 6.63
N LEU A 124 9.14 -2.66 6.79
CA LEU A 124 9.30 -3.61 5.68
C LEU A 124 8.05 -4.46 5.50
N HIS A 125 7.72 -4.73 4.24
CA HIS A 125 6.86 -5.83 3.83
C HIS A 125 7.73 -6.92 3.20
N LEU A 126 7.69 -8.13 3.77
CA LEU A 126 8.29 -9.31 3.13
C LEU A 126 7.19 -10.10 2.41
N GLU A 127 7.24 -10.13 1.09
CA GLU A 127 6.34 -10.94 0.27
C GLU A 127 6.97 -12.31 -0.01
N GLY A 128 6.78 -13.22 0.94
CA GLY A 128 7.46 -14.50 1.02
C GLY A 128 8.61 -14.52 2.03
N PRO A 129 9.49 -15.54 1.98
CA PRO A 129 9.57 -16.61 0.98
C PRO A 129 8.62 -17.80 1.23
N PHE A 130 7.84 -17.80 2.33
CA PHE A 130 6.98 -18.91 2.75
C PHE A 130 5.64 -18.97 2.00
N LEU A 131 5.72 -19.02 0.67
CA LEU A 131 4.60 -18.99 -0.26
C LEU A 131 4.23 -20.41 -0.74
N SER A 132 3.17 -20.51 -1.54
CA SER A 132 2.79 -21.77 -2.20
C SER A 132 3.55 -21.96 -3.51
N PRO A 133 4.28 -23.08 -3.69
CA PRO A 133 4.89 -23.43 -4.97
C PRO A 133 3.87 -23.63 -6.11
N GLY A 134 2.58 -23.80 -5.78
CA GLY A 134 1.48 -23.87 -6.75
C GLY A 134 1.00 -22.49 -7.21
N ARG A 135 1.35 -21.42 -6.50
CA ARG A 135 0.97 -20.04 -6.81
C ARG A 135 2.16 -19.06 -6.75
N PRO A 136 3.26 -19.33 -7.49
CA PRO A 136 4.45 -18.50 -7.41
C PRO A 136 4.23 -17.09 -7.96
N GLY A 137 3.31 -16.89 -8.90
CA GLY A 137 3.18 -15.60 -9.61
C GLY A 137 4.54 -15.19 -10.21
N ALA A 138 4.98 -13.97 -9.92
CA ALA A 138 6.29 -13.49 -10.35
C ALA A 138 7.47 -13.96 -9.48
N HIS A 139 7.21 -14.56 -8.31
CA HIS A 139 8.27 -15.08 -7.45
C HIS A 139 9.03 -16.24 -8.10
N ARG A 140 10.32 -16.31 -7.81
CA ARG A 140 11.18 -17.42 -8.22
C ARG A 140 10.81 -18.68 -7.45
N ARG A 141 10.27 -19.68 -8.16
CA ARG A 141 9.77 -20.92 -7.56
C ARG A 141 10.85 -21.71 -6.80
N ASP A 142 12.09 -21.64 -7.26
CA ASP A 142 13.26 -22.28 -6.65
C ASP A 142 13.69 -21.63 -5.32
N LEU A 143 13.19 -20.43 -5.02
CA LEU A 143 13.46 -19.69 -3.78
C LEU A 143 12.28 -19.70 -2.81
N ILE A 144 11.16 -20.34 -3.17
CA ILE A 144 10.01 -20.48 -2.28
C ILE A 144 10.37 -21.50 -1.19
N GLU A 145 10.44 -21.00 0.03
CA GLU A 145 10.93 -21.77 1.17
C GLU A 145 9.83 -22.61 1.81
N ALA A 146 10.16 -23.87 2.08
CA ALA A 146 9.14 -24.84 2.40
C ALA A 146 8.59 -24.66 3.81
N ALA A 147 9.49 -24.53 4.79
CA ALA A 147 9.23 -24.35 6.23
C ALA A 147 10.55 -24.18 7.03
N ASP A 148 11.56 -23.49 6.50
CA ASP A 148 12.82 -23.28 7.25
C ASP A 148 12.57 -22.38 8.48
N ALA A 149 12.60 -22.99 9.67
CA ALA A 149 12.38 -22.31 10.93
C ALA A 149 13.50 -21.33 11.28
N ALA A 150 14.75 -21.62 10.94
CA ALA A 150 15.87 -20.73 11.24
C ALA A 150 15.79 -19.46 10.39
N LEU A 151 15.43 -19.60 9.11
CA LEU A 151 15.18 -18.46 8.25
C LEU A 151 13.98 -17.65 8.76
N PHE A 152 12.85 -18.30 9.07
CA PHE A 152 11.67 -17.62 9.60
C PHE A 152 12.00 -16.82 10.86
N ASP A 153 12.75 -17.42 11.79
CA ASP A 153 13.17 -16.82 13.04
C ASP A 153 14.06 -15.59 12.82
N GLY A 154 14.96 -15.64 11.83
CA GLY A 154 15.76 -14.50 11.42
C GLY A 154 14.91 -13.37 10.83
N LEU A 155 13.96 -13.71 9.95
CA LEU A 155 13.10 -12.73 9.28
C LEU A 155 12.14 -12.04 10.25
N VAL A 156 11.50 -12.79 11.14
CA VAL A 156 10.57 -12.22 12.14
C VAL A 156 11.28 -11.37 13.21
N ALA A 157 12.60 -11.55 13.37
CA ALA A 157 13.42 -10.76 14.26
C ALA A 157 13.87 -9.42 13.65
N ILE A 158 13.64 -9.18 12.36
CA ILE A 158 14.00 -7.92 11.69
C ILE A 158 13.32 -6.74 12.38
N ASP A 159 14.13 -5.78 12.86
CA ASP A 159 13.61 -4.52 13.36
C ASP A 159 12.98 -3.71 12.22
N GLY A 160 11.73 -3.31 12.40
CA GLY A 160 10.95 -2.62 11.38
C GLY A 160 10.17 -3.53 10.43
N LEU A 161 10.18 -4.86 10.59
CA LEU A 161 9.19 -5.71 9.91
C LEU A 161 7.77 -5.32 10.35
N ARG A 162 6.86 -5.12 9.40
CA ARG A 162 5.48 -4.71 9.65
C ARG A 162 4.45 -5.61 9.00
N LEU A 163 4.77 -6.18 7.85
CA LEU A 163 3.88 -7.04 7.08
C LEU A 163 4.67 -8.22 6.53
N MET A 164 4.11 -9.42 6.59
CA MET A 164 4.65 -10.60 5.90
C MET A 164 3.54 -11.31 5.15
N THR A 165 3.71 -11.51 3.85
CA THR A 165 2.86 -12.39 3.05
C THR A 165 3.34 -13.83 3.17
N LEU A 166 2.44 -14.75 3.50
CA LEU A 166 2.71 -16.19 3.55
C LEU A 166 1.49 -17.00 3.12
N ALA A 167 1.71 -18.26 2.77
CA ALA A 167 0.66 -19.18 2.35
C ALA A 167 0.22 -20.07 3.53
N PRO A 168 -1.03 -19.97 4.02
CA PRO A 168 -1.47 -20.61 5.27
C PRO A 168 -1.49 -22.14 5.22
N GLU A 169 -1.59 -22.74 4.02
CA GLU A 169 -1.61 -24.19 3.83
C GLU A 169 -0.23 -24.85 3.99
N ARG A 170 0.84 -24.06 4.09
CA ARG A 170 2.20 -24.58 4.23
C ARG A 170 2.41 -25.17 5.64
N PRO A 171 3.19 -26.26 5.78
CA PRO A 171 3.48 -26.86 7.08
C PRO A 171 4.04 -25.84 8.08
N GLY A 172 3.49 -25.82 9.30
CA GLY A 172 3.94 -24.93 10.38
C GLY A 172 3.41 -23.48 10.31
N MET A 173 2.71 -23.08 9.25
CA MET A 173 2.31 -21.67 9.09
C MET A 173 1.30 -21.19 10.13
N GLY A 174 0.44 -22.05 10.67
CA GLY A 174 -0.42 -21.66 11.80
C GLY A 174 0.37 -21.18 13.02
N ALA A 175 1.55 -21.77 13.29
CA ALA A 175 2.43 -21.30 14.36
C ALA A 175 3.20 -20.03 13.96
N ALA A 176 3.65 -19.95 12.70
CA ALA A 176 4.31 -18.76 12.15
C ALA A 176 3.40 -17.51 12.22
N ILE A 177 2.14 -17.64 11.82
CA ILE A 177 1.12 -16.58 11.89
C ILE A 177 0.93 -16.09 13.33
N ARG A 178 0.79 -17.01 14.29
CA ARG A 178 0.68 -16.65 15.72
C ARG A 178 1.89 -15.86 16.20
N ARG A 179 3.09 -16.28 15.82
CA ARG A 179 4.34 -15.61 16.19
C ARG A 179 4.48 -14.23 15.54
N LEU A 180 4.06 -14.05 14.29
CA LEU A 180 3.99 -12.73 13.65
C LEU A 180 3.06 -11.79 14.44
N ARG A 181 1.86 -12.27 14.79
CA ARG A 181 0.89 -11.53 15.61
C ARG A 181 1.47 -11.14 16.97
N GLU A 182 2.11 -12.07 17.67
CA GLU A 182 2.77 -11.80 18.97
C GLU A 182 3.87 -10.74 18.89
N ARG A 183 4.53 -10.62 17.73
CA ARG A 183 5.53 -9.60 17.43
C ARG A 183 4.94 -8.29 16.89
N GLY A 184 3.61 -8.20 16.76
CA GLY A 184 2.93 -7.03 16.18
C GLY A 184 3.17 -6.88 14.67
N VAL A 185 3.58 -7.95 13.99
CA VAL A 185 3.70 -8.00 12.53
C VAL A 185 2.40 -8.51 11.94
N VAL A 186 1.87 -7.82 10.93
CA VAL A 186 0.68 -8.25 10.21
C VAL A 186 1.02 -9.48 9.37
N ALA A 187 0.32 -10.58 9.62
CA ALA A 187 0.33 -11.73 8.74
C ALA A 187 -0.72 -11.52 7.63
N SER A 188 -0.26 -11.53 6.38
CA SER A 188 -1.09 -11.45 5.19
C SER A 188 -1.09 -12.77 4.43
N LEU A 189 -2.27 -13.24 4.03
CA LEU A 189 -2.42 -14.49 3.30
C LEU A 189 -2.40 -14.21 1.79
N GLY A 190 -1.43 -14.76 1.08
CA GLY A 190 -1.24 -14.52 -0.35
C GLY A 190 -0.33 -15.55 -0.98
N HIS A 191 -0.28 -15.58 -2.32
CA HIS A 191 0.46 -16.60 -3.07
C HIS A 191 0.15 -18.01 -2.56
N THR A 192 -1.14 -18.32 -2.42
CA THR A 192 -1.67 -19.46 -1.68
C THR A 192 -2.59 -20.30 -2.54
N ASP A 193 -2.40 -21.62 -2.52
CA ASP A 193 -3.32 -22.59 -3.13
C ASP A 193 -4.30 -23.17 -2.09
N ALA A 194 -4.46 -22.50 -0.94
CA ALA A 194 -5.27 -22.96 0.17
C ALA A 194 -6.73 -23.24 -0.24
N SER A 195 -7.33 -24.26 0.39
CA SER A 195 -8.78 -24.37 0.41
C SER A 195 -9.39 -23.23 1.24
N TYR A 196 -10.72 -23.11 1.22
CA TYR A 196 -11.44 -22.17 2.08
C TYR A 196 -11.10 -22.41 3.56
N GLU A 197 -11.10 -23.67 4.00
CA GLU A 197 -10.85 -24.08 5.38
C GLU A 197 -9.41 -23.80 5.80
N ALA A 198 -8.43 -24.07 4.94
CA ALA A 198 -7.03 -23.79 5.22
C ALA A 198 -6.78 -22.27 5.35
N PHE A 199 -7.41 -21.47 4.48
CA PHE A 199 -7.36 -20.01 4.59
C PHE A 199 -7.98 -19.52 5.89
N ALA A 200 -9.20 -19.99 6.21
CA ALA A 200 -9.90 -19.65 7.45
C ALA A 200 -9.09 -20.04 8.69
N SER A 201 -8.41 -21.20 8.67
CA SER A 201 -7.52 -21.62 9.76
C SER A 201 -6.32 -20.69 9.94
N GLY A 202 -5.80 -20.10 8.85
CA GLY A 202 -4.81 -19.03 8.90
C GLY A 202 -5.33 -17.75 9.55
N VAL A 203 -6.58 -17.38 9.25
CA VAL A 203 -7.26 -16.25 9.92
C VAL A 203 -7.47 -16.53 11.41
N ASP A 204 -7.90 -17.75 11.77
CA ASP A 204 -8.05 -18.18 13.16
C ASP A 204 -6.72 -18.18 13.93
N ALA A 205 -5.61 -18.43 13.23
CA ALA A 205 -4.27 -18.30 13.79
C ALA A 205 -3.83 -16.84 14.01
N GLY A 206 -4.54 -15.87 13.42
CA GLY A 206 -4.32 -14.44 13.65
C GLY A 206 -3.95 -13.62 12.41
N ALA A 207 -4.05 -14.17 11.20
CA ALA A 207 -3.88 -13.39 9.98
C ALA A 207 -5.06 -12.42 9.79
N THR A 208 -4.77 -11.18 9.41
CA THR A 208 -5.77 -10.09 9.32
C THR A 208 -5.81 -9.43 7.95
N MET A 209 -4.96 -9.86 7.02
CA MET A 209 -4.89 -9.31 5.66
C MET A 209 -4.83 -10.43 4.62
N ALA A 210 -5.29 -10.14 3.41
CA ALA A 210 -5.02 -10.94 2.21
C ALA A 210 -4.26 -10.07 1.20
N THR A 211 -3.17 -10.58 0.63
CA THR A 211 -2.33 -9.84 -0.33
C THR A 211 -2.97 -9.85 -1.70
N HIS A 212 -3.01 -8.70 -2.39
CA HIS A 212 -3.49 -8.50 -3.78
C HIS A 212 -4.59 -9.45 -4.28
N LEU A 213 -5.75 -9.41 -3.60
CA LEU A 213 -6.95 -10.22 -3.86
C LEU A 213 -7.12 -10.62 -5.34
N TYR A 214 -7.46 -11.89 -5.56
CA TYR A 214 -7.56 -12.59 -6.85
C TYR A 214 -6.23 -13.09 -7.41
N ASN A 215 -5.12 -12.38 -7.21
CA ASN A 215 -3.84 -12.68 -7.84
C ASN A 215 -3.08 -13.76 -7.05
N ALA A 216 -2.55 -14.76 -7.76
CA ALA A 216 -1.83 -15.89 -7.15
C ALA A 216 -2.59 -16.57 -5.99
N MET A 217 -3.92 -16.65 -6.08
CA MET A 217 -4.77 -17.34 -5.11
C MET A 217 -5.48 -18.52 -5.77
N SER A 218 -5.88 -19.52 -4.96
CA SER A 218 -6.81 -20.55 -5.42
C SER A 218 -8.16 -19.91 -5.82
N PRO A 219 -8.72 -20.33 -6.97
CA PRO A 219 -9.87 -19.66 -7.57
C PRO A 219 -11.15 -19.86 -6.76
N PHE A 220 -12.13 -18.97 -6.97
CA PHE A 220 -13.46 -19.15 -6.42
C PHE A 220 -14.29 -20.17 -7.22
N GLY A 221 -14.88 -21.13 -6.52
CA GLY A 221 -15.95 -21.99 -7.01
C GLY A 221 -17.09 -22.11 -6.00
N HIS A 222 -18.34 -22.19 -6.45
CA HIS A 222 -19.51 -22.18 -5.56
C HIS A 222 -19.59 -23.39 -4.60
N ARG A 223 -18.94 -24.51 -4.92
CA ARG A 223 -18.80 -25.70 -4.04
C ARG A 223 -17.44 -25.79 -3.34
N ALA A 224 -16.46 -25.03 -3.80
CA ALA A 224 -15.10 -24.99 -3.28
C ALA A 224 -14.61 -23.54 -3.40
N PRO A 225 -14.93 -22.66 -2.44
CA PRO A 225 -14.74 -21.22 -2.59
C PRO A 225 -13.27 -20.77 -2.68
N GLY A 226 -12.33 -21.63 -2.27
CA GLY A 226 -10.90 -21.34 -2.28
C GLY A 226 -10.52 -20.14 -1.41
N ALA A 227 -9.29 -19.66 -1.59
CA ALA A 227 -8.74 -18.50 -0.90
C ALA A 227 -9.48 -17.21 -1.28
N ILE A 228 -9.86 -17.05 -2.56
CA ILE A 228 -10.62 -15.87 -3.01
C ILE A 228 -11.97 -15.78 -2.29
N GLY A 229 -12.72 -16.89 -2.23
CA GLY A 229 -13.99 -16.92 -1.52
C GLY A 229 -13.84 -16.68 -0.02
N ALA A 230 -12.79 -17.23 0.60
CA ALA A 230 -12.50 -17.00 2.02
C ALA A 230 -12.15 -15.52 2.31
N ALA A 231 -11.26 -14.91 1.53
CA ALA A 231 -10.87 -13.51 1.68
C ALA A 231 -12.04 -12.54 1.49
N LEU A 232 -12.93 -12.84 0.53
CA LEU A 232 -14.13 -12.06 0.26
C LEU A 232 -15.19 -12.20 1.37
N ALA A 233 -15.37 -13.39 1.93
CA ALA A 233 -16.44 -13.67 2.89
C ALA A 233 -16.07 -13.42 4.36
N ASP A 234 -14.78 -13.51 4.73
CA ASP A 234 -14.37 -13.33 6.13
C ASP A 234 -14.17 -11.86 6.47
N ASP A 235 -15.10 -11.30 7.25
CA ASP A 235 -15.04 -9.92 7.72
C ASP A 235 -13.78 -9.62 8.53
N ARG A 236 -13.14 -10.58 9.20
CA ARG A 236 -11.92 -10.31 9.99
C ARG A 236 -10.72 -9.89 9.13
N VAL A 237 -10.80 -10.09 7.81
CA VAL A 237 -9.72 -9.86 6.85
C VAL A 237 -9.92 -8.56 6.07
N THR A 238 -8.88 -7.74 6.01
CA THR A 238 -8.75 -6.64 5.03
C THR A 238 -8.10 -7.18 3.76
N VAL A 239 -8.59 -6.81 2.59
CA VAL A 239 -8.01 -7.27 1.32
C VAL A 239 -7.16 -6.17 0.69
N GLY A 240 -5.92 -6.49 0.32
CA GLY A 240 -5.12 -5.68 -0.59
C GLY A 240 -5.71 -5.79 -2.00
N LEU A 241 -5.88 -4.67 -2.72
CA LEU A 241 -6.46 -4.67 -4.06
C LEU A 241 -5.67 -3.77 -5.00
N ILE A 242 -5.15 -4.36 -6.09
CA ILE A 242 -4.52 -3.64 -7.21
C ILE A 242 -5.62 -3.20 -8.18
N ALA A 243 -5.96 -1.92 -8.17
CA ALA A 243 -7.03 -1.37 -9.00
C ALA A 243 -6.50 -0.73 -10.29
N ASP A 244 -5.86 -1.52 -11.15
CA ASP A 244 -5.34 -1.06 -12.45
C ASP A 244 -6.22 -1.44 -13.65
N GLY A 245 -7.17 -2.38 -13.46
CA GLY A 245 -8.01 -2.93 -14.52
C GLY A 245 -7.33 -4.00 -15.38
N VAL A 246 -6.10 -4.40 -15.04
CA VAL A 246 -5.29 -5.43 -15.70
C VAL A 246 -5.16 -6.65 -14.81
N HIS A 247 -4.73 -6.47 -13.56
CA HIS A 247 -4.66 -7.55 -12.55
C HIS A 247 -6.03 -8.13 -12.26
N SER A 248 -7.07 -7.30 -12.36
CA SER A 248 -8.44 -7.72 -12.15
C SER A 248 -9.36 -6.96 -13.10
N HIS A 249 -10.29 -7.71 -13.70
CA HIS A 249 -11.33 -7.12 -14.53
C HIS A 249 -12.13 -6.07 -13.73
N PRO A 250 -12.58 -4.94 -14.34
CA PRO A 250 -13.36 -3.91 -13.64
C PRO A 250 -14.55 -4.46 -12.84
N ALA A 251 -15.25 -5.48 -13.36
CA ALA A 251 -16.34 -6.14 -12.65
C ALA A 251 -15.90 -6.91 -11.38
N ALA A 252 -14.68 -7.46 -11.36
CA ALA A 252 -14.11 -8.13 -10.19
C ALA A 252 -13.69 -7.10 -9.13
N VAL A 253 -13.15 -5.95 -9.54
CA VAL A 253 -12.92 -4.79 -8.65
C VAL A 253 -14.23 -4.34 -8.02
N ALA A 254 -15.28 -4.15 -8.82
CA ALA A 254 -16.61 -3.79 -8.34
C ALA A 254 -17.21 -4.83 -7.40
N LEU A 255 -17.01 -6.13 -7.67
CA LEU A 255 -17.45 -7.21 -6.80
C LEU A 255 -16.73 -7.17 -5.44
N ALA A 256 -15.41 -6.95 -5.43
CA ALA A 256 -14.64 -6.84 -4.19
C ALA A 256 -15.17 -5.68 -3.33
N VAL A 257 -15.39 -4.50 -3.94
CA VAL A 257 -15.96 -3.33 -3.24
C VAL A 257 -17.35 -3.63 -2.67
N LYS A 258 -18.21 -4.33 -3.41
CA LYS A 258 -19.55 -4.72 -2.93
C LYS A 258 -19.50 -5.74 -1.79
N ALA A 259 -18.57 -6.70 -1.84
CA ALA A 259 -18.48 -7.78 -0.87
C ALA A 259 -17.81 -7.34 0.44
N LYS A 260 -16.73 -6.55 0.34
CA LYS A 260 -15.90 -6.16 1.49
C LYS A 260 -16.25 -4.79 2.07
N GLY A 261 -16.88 -3.93 1.27
CA GLY A 261 -17.04 -2.53 1.58
C GLY A 261 -15.72 -1.74 1.50
N PRO A 262 -15.78 -0.40 1.32
CA PRO A 262 -14.61 0.47 1.30
C PRO A 262 -13.80 0.40 2.60
N GLU A 263 -14.43 0.01 3.71
CA GLU A 263 -13.81 -0.09 5.03
C GLU A 263 -12.91 -1.30 5.18
N ARG A 264 -12.93 -2.31 4.31
CA ARG A 264 -12.06 -3.50 4.38
C ARG A 264 -11.23 -3.74 3.12
N ILE A 265 -11.06 -2.71 2.29
CA ILE A 265 -10.17 -2.73 1.13
C ILE A 265 -9.01 -1.78 1.39
N ALA A 266 -7.79 -2.31 1.41
CA ALA A 266 -6.57 -1.53 1.30
C ALA A 266 -6.20 -1.47 -0.19
N LEU A 267 -6.25 -0.30 -0.80
CA LEU A 267 -5.65 -0.14 -2.13
C LEU A 267 -4.13 -0.24 -1.98
N VAL A 268 -3.54 -1.04 -2.86
CA VAL A 268 -2.10 -1.19 -2.97
C VAL A 268 -1.73 -1.03 -4.43
N SER A 269 -0.56 -0.46 -4.69
CA SER A 269 -0.10 -0.39 -6.07
C SER A 269 0.48 -1.72 -6.53
N ASP A 270 1.19 -2.44 -5.66
CA ASP A 270 2.10 -3.52 -6.06
C ASP A 270 3.07 -3.05 -7.16
N MET A 271 3.40 -1.75 -7.15
CA MET A 271 4.17 -1.13 -8.21
C MET A 271 5.60 -1.67 -8.23
N MET A 272 6.14 -1.80 -9.44
CA MET A 272 7.51 -2.23 -9.69
C MET A 272 8.32 -1.13 -10.37
N ALA A 273 9.63 -1.35 -10.58
CA ALA A 273 10.59 -0.35 -11.06
C ALA A 273 10.14 0.50 -12.26
N ALA A 274 9.26 -0.01 -13.12
CA ALA A 274 8.75 0.70 -14.28
C ALA A 274 7.64 1.73 -13.98
N ALA A 275 7.03 1.72 -12.80
CA ALA A 275 5.97 2.66 -12.46
C ALA A 275 6.52 4.10 -12.46
N GLY A 276 5.82 5.03 -13.12
CA GLY A 276 6.33 6.39 -13.36
C GLY A 276 7.42 6.49 -14.43
N MET A 277 7.70 5.40 -15.16
CA MET A 277 8.63 5.34 -16.29
C MET A 277 7.89 5.01 -17.59
N GLY A 278 8.60 5.11 -18.73
CA GLY A 278 8.08 4.70 -20.03
C GLY A 278 8.20 3.19 -20.29
N PRO A 279 7.64 2.70 -21.41
CA PRO A 279 7.82 1.31 -21.85
C PRO A 279 9.30 0.91 -21.91
N GLY A 280 9.62 -0.33 -21.56
CA GLY A 280 10.99 -0.80 -21.44
C GLY A 280 11.12 -2.13 -20.72
N THR A 281 12.37 -2.52 -20.45
CA THR A 281 12.67 -3.71 -19.63
C THR A 281 13.22 -3.27 -18.28
N TYR A 282 12.64 -3.81 -17.22
CA TYR A 282 12.94 -3.48 -15.82
C TYR A 282 13.14 -4.77 -15.02
N ALA A 283 13.54 -4.67 -13.75
CA ALA A 283 13.75 -5.83 -12.88
C ALA A 283 12.64 -5.97 -11.82
N LEU A 284 12.24 -7.22 -11.54
CA LEU A 284 11.49 -7.60 -10.35
C LEU A 284 12.07 -8.90 -9.75
N GLY A 285 12.59 -8.86 -8.53
CA GLY A 285 13.30 -9.98 -7.89
C GLY A 285 14.49 -10.48 -8.71
N GLY A 286 15.21 -9.56 -9.37
CA GLY A 286 16.28 -9.87 -10.31
C GLY A 286 15.83 -10.53 -11.64
N ARG A 287 14.53 -10.61 -11.91
CA ARG A 287 13.99 -11.13 -13.18
C ARG A 287 13.67 -9.99 -14.14
N PRO A 288 13.98 -10.11 -15.44
CA PRO A 288 13.58 -9.12 -16.42
C PRO A 288 12.06 -9.14 -16.64
N VAL A 289 11.46 -7.96 -16.58
CA VAL A 289 10.03 -7.69 -16.78
C VAL A 289 9.89 -6.70 -17.94
N VAL A 290 9.14 -7.09 -18.96
CA VAL A 290 8.84 -6.26 -20.12
C VAL A 290 7.59 -5.46 -19.84
N VAL A 291 7.67 -4.15 -20.05
CA VAL A 291 6.56 -3.21 -19.83
C VAL A 291 6.13 -2.59 -21.14
N GLU A 292 4.86 -2.86 -21.49
CA GLU A 292 4.18 -2.35 -22.67
C GLU A 292 2.82 -1.78 -22.26
N GLY A 293 2.62 -0.49 -22.52
CA GLY A 293 1.42 0.22 -22.09
C GLY A 293 1.23 0.18 -20.57
N ALA A 294 0.13 -0.43 -20.12
CA ALA A 294 -0.23 -0.56 -18.70
C ALA A 294 0.12 -1.94 -18.11
N THR A 295 0.85 -2.80 -18.82
CA THR A 295 1.11 -4.18 -18.38
C THR A 295 2.60 -4.42 -18.17
N ALA A 296 2.93 -5.12 -17.08
CA ALA A 296 4.28 -5.57 -16.75
C ALA A 296 4.28 -7.10 -16.71
N ARG A 297 5.07 -7.74 -17.58
CA ARG A 297 5.06 -9.20 -17.76
C ARG A 297 6.44 -9.80 -17.83
N LEU A 298 6.57 -11.01 -17.28
CA LEU A 298 7.71 -11.88 -17.52
C LEU A 298 7.67 -12.42 -18.95
N ALA A 299 8.78 -13.01 -19.40
CA ALA A 299 8.89 -13.60 -20.74
C ALA A 299 7.86 -14.70 -21.04
N ASP A 300 7.32 -15.36 -20.00
CA ASP A 300 6.27 -16.37 -20.10
C ASP A 300 4.84 -15.80 -20.09
N GLY A 301 4.69 -14.47 -20.04
CA GLY A 301 3.41 -13.77 -20.02
C GLY A 301 2.80 -13.54 -18.63
N THR A 302 3.40 -14.09 -17.57
CA THR A 302 2.96 -13.89 -16.17
C THR A 302 3.05 -12.42 -15.79
N LEU A 303 1.99 -11.87 -15.18
CA LEU A 303 2.02 -10.52 -14.62
C LEU A 303 3.06 -10.43 -13.49
N ALA A 304 3.82 -9.34 -13.46
CA ALA A 304 4.93 -9.16 -12.54
C ALA A 304 4.95 -7.74 -11.96
N GLY A 305 4.25 -7.59 -10.82
CA GLY A 305 3.93 -6.29 -10.24
C GLY A 305 3.05 -5.46 -11.17
N SER A 306 2.88 -4.20 -10.84
CA SER A 306 2.10 -3.24 -11.62
C SER A 306 2.91 -2.00 -12.02
N VAL A 307 2.32 -1.19 -12.89
CA VAL A 307 2.77 0.18 -13.16
C VAL A 307 1.77 1.23 -12.69
N VAL A 308 0.74 0.82 -11.93
CA VAL A 308 -0.28 1.74 -11.43
C VAL A 308 0.26 2.48 -10.21
N THR A 309 0.03 3.79 -10.14
CA THR A 309 0.31 4.60 -8.96
C THR A 309 -0.89 4.60 -8.02
N LEU A 310 -0.69 4.86 -6.72
CA LEU A 310 -1.79 4.74 -5.75
C LEU A 310 -2.91 5.78 -5.99
N ASP A 311 -2.60 7.00 -6.40
CA ASP A 311 -3.61 7.99 -6.83
C ASP A 311 -4.41 7.50 -8.05
N GLN A 312 -3.75 6.82 -8.99
CA GLN A 312 -4.41 6.23 -10.15
C GLN A 312 -5.31 5.07 -9.72
N ALA A 313 -4.90 4.25 -8.75
CA ALA A 313 -5.74 3.20 -8.16
C ALA A 313 -7.00 3.79 -7.50
N VAL A 314 -6.87 4.90 -6.76
CA VAL A 314 -8.02 5.64 -6.18
C VAL A 314 -8.99 6.10 -7.28
N ARG A 315 -8.50 6.78 -8.32
CA ARG A 315 -9.31 7.18 -9.50
C ARG A 315 -10.02 5.99 -10.14
N ASN A 316 -9.29 4.90 -10.26
CA ASN A 316 -9.73 3.69 -10.93
C ASN A 316 -10.87 3.00 -10.19
N VAL A 317 -10.86 2.93 -8.87
CA VAL A 317 -11.97 2.35 -8.10
C VAL A 317 -13.23 3.20 -8.19
N VAL A 318 -13.11 4.53 -8.20
CA VAL A 318 -14.25 5.43 -8.46
C VAL A 318 -14.87 5.09 -9.83
N ARG A 319 -14.05 4.98 -10.88
CA ARG A 319 -14.51 4.68 -12.25
C ARG A 319 -15.07 3.27 -12.42
N MET A 320 -14.41 2.25 -11.87
CA MET A 320 -14.72 0.84 -12.13
C MET A 320 -15.78 0.28 -11.20
N ALA A 321 -15.80 0.73 -9.94
CA ALA A 321 -16.72 0.22 -8.92
C ALA A 321 -17.81 1.22 -8.52
N GLY A 322 -17.76 2.46 -9.01
CA GLY A 322 -18.72 3.51 -8.63
C GLY A 322 -18.59 3.94 -7.17
N ALA A 323 -17.42 3.73 -6.55
CA ALA A 323 -17.18 4.17 -5.18
C ALA A 323 -17.22 5.69 -5.08
N ALA A 324 -17.78 6.22 -3.98
CA ALA A 324 -17.69 7.65 -3.70
C ALA A 324 -16.22 8.08 -3.56
N PRO A 325 -15.82 9.29 -4.02
CA PRO A 325 -14.43 9.76 -3.95
C PRO A 325 -13.79 9.63 -2.56
N ALA A 326 -14.49 10.08 -1.52
CA ALA A 326 -13.99 9.98 -0.14
C ALA A 326 -13.84 8.53 0.34
N ALA A 327 -14.74 7.62 -0.08
CA ALA A 327 -14.61 6.19 0.22
C ALA A 327 -13.42 5.55 -0.49
N ALA A 328 -13.14 5.92 -1.75
CA ALA A 328 -11.96 5.46 -2.48
C ALA A 328 -10.65 5.99 -1.85
N ILE A 329 -10.62 7.27 -1.44
CA ILE A 329 -9.51 7.85 -0.67
C ILE A 329 -9.31 7.08 0.64
N ARG A 330 -10.39 6.74 1.34
CA ARG A 330 -10.35 5.99 2.60
C ARG A 330 -9.68 4.62 2.45
N MET A 331 -9.92 3.92 1.32
CA MET A 331 -9.26 2.66 0.99
C MET A 331 -7.73 2.79 0.83
N ALA A 332 -7.22 3.99 0.54
CA ALA A 332 -5.79 4.29 0.37
C ALA A 332 -5.20 5.12 1.53
N THR A 333 -5.95 5.32 2.63
CA THR A 333 -5.51 6.15 3.77
C THR A 333 -5.81 5.46 5.10
N GLU A 334 -7.03 5.59 5.63
CA GLU A 334 -7.42 5.06 6.94
C GLU A 334 -7.34 3.52 6.99
N VAL A 335 -7.74 2.83 5.91
CA VAL A 335 -7.74 1.36 5.89
C VAL A 335 -6.33 0.79 6.01
N PRO A 336 -5.35 1.19 5.16
CA PRO A 336 -3.98 0.71 5.30
C PRO A 336 -3.32 1.17 6.62
N ALA A 337 -3.62 2.37 7.14
CA ALA A 337 -3.16 2.79 8.46
C ALA A 337 -3.67 1.85 9.58
N ARG A 338 -4.95 1.47 9.51
CA ARG A 338 -5.58 0.57 10.49
C ARG A 338 -5.01 -0.84 10.42
N VAL A 339 -4.68 -1.34 9.21
CA VAL A 339 -3.99 -2.64 9.05
C VAL A 339 -2.70 -2.67 9.87
N LEU A 340 -1.93 -1.58 9.85
CA LEU A 340 -0.67 -1.45 10.60
C LEU A 340 -0.83 -1.01 12.06
N GLY A 341 -2.07 -0.83 12.55
CA GLY A 341 -2.31 -0.35 13.91
C GLY A 341 -1.86 1.09 14.17
N LEU A 342 -1.97 1.97 13.16
CA LEU A 342 -1.56 3.38 13.22
C LEU A 342 -2.80 4.31 13.28
N PRO A 343 -3.48 4.44 14.44
CA PRO A 343 -4.80 5.08 14.53
C PRO A 343 -4.84 6.60 14.25
N SER A 344 -3.67 7.25 14.30
CA SER A 344 -3.49 8.67 13.98
C SER A 344 -3.05 8.93 12.54
N ALA A 345 -2.64 7.89 11.80
CA ALA A 345 -2.26 8.01 10.39
C ALA A 345 -3.48 7.79 9.48
N GLY A 346 -3.41 8.32 8.24
CA GLY A 346 -4.47 8.14 7.25
C GLY A 346 -5.81 8.80 7.63
N ARG A 347 -5.82 9.76 8.56
CA ARG A 347 -7.01 10.46 9.03
C ARG A 347 -6.72 11.95 9.27
N LEU A 348 -7.71 12.80 9.01
CA LEU A 348 -7.67 14.21 9.41
C LEU A 348 -8.12 14.35 10.86
N VAL A 349 -7.17 14.26 11.80
CA VAL A 349 -7.45 14.30 13.25
C VAL A 349 -6.48 15.23 13.96
N VAL A 350 -7.01 16.06 14.88
CA VAL A 350 -6.20 16.98 15.69
C VAL A 350 -5.13 16.22 16.47
N GLY A 351 -3.91 16.74 16.45
CA GLY A 351 -2.72 16.14 17.04
C GLY A 351 -2.03 15.10 16.14
N GLY A 352 -2.68 14.64 15.07
CA GLY A 352 -2.09 13.77 14.06
C GLY A 352 -0.97 14.45 13.26
N ASP A 353 -0.15 13.65 12.59
CA ASP A 353 0.87 14.16 11.66
C ASP A 353 0.16 14.89 10.50
N ALA A 354 0.70 16.03 10.07
CA ALA A 354 0.19 16.75 8.90
C ALA A 354 0.71 16.11 7.60
N ASP A 355 0.38 14.83 7.42
CA ASP A 355 0.56 14.08 6.19
C ASP A 355 -0.72 14.21 5.37
N LEU A 356 -0.68 14.96 4.27
CA LEU A 356 -1.86 15.34 3.47
C LEU A 356 -1.62 15.13 1.98
N THR A 357 -2.68 14.77 1.27
CA THR A 357 -2.71 14.79 -0.20
C THR A 357 -3.77 15.77 -0.66
N LEU A 358 -3.39 16.70 -1.52
CA LEU A 358 -4.30 17.65 -2.15
C LEU A 358 -4.64 17.17 -3.55
N PHE A 359 -5.92 17.20 -3.91
CA PHE A 359 -6.39 16.76 -5.22
C PHE A 359 -7.19 17.85 -5.93
N ASP A 360 -7.25 17.73 -7.27
CA ASP A 360 -8.30 18.33 -8.10
C ASP A 360 -9.61 17.51 -8.05
N ARG A 361 -10.65 17.95 -8.78
CA ARG A 361 -11.96 17.28 -8.82
C ARG A 361 -11.91 15.90 -9.49
N GLU A 362 -10.92 15.66 -10.34
CA GLU A 362 -10.68 14.38 -11.00
C GLU A 362 -9.77 13.45 -10.18
N LEU A 363 -9.47 13.79 -8.92
CA LEU A 363 -8.59 13.04 -8.03
C LEU A 363 -7.17 12.90 -8.60
N ARG A 364 -6.65 13.93 -9.27
CA ARG A 364 -5.22 14.07 -9.57
C ARG A 364 -4.54 14.88 -8.50
N VAL A 365 -3.36 14.41 -8.11
CA VAL A 365 -2.57 15.05 -7.06
C VAL A 365 -2.09 16.41 -7.54
N THR A 366 -2.37 17.44 -6.74
CA THR A 366 -1.90 18.82 -6.96
C THR A 366 -0.77 19.17 -6.01
N ALA A 367 -0.79 18.63 -4.80
CA ALA A 367 0.31 18.74 -3.86
C ALA A 367 0.30 17.59 -2.84
N THR A 368 1.46 17.29 -2.28
CA THR A 368 1.63 16.31 -1.21
C THR A 368 2.44 16.92 -0.09
N ILE A 369 1.98 16.71 1.13
CA ILE A 369 2.51 17.30 2.35
C ILE A 369 2.92 16.15 3.27
N VAL A 370 4.14 16.17 3.78
CA VAL A 370 4.64 15.21 4.77
C VAL A 370 5.17 15.98 5.98
N GLY A 371 4.71 15.62 7.18
CA GLY A 371 5.08 16.32 8.41
C GLY A 371 4.83 17.83 8.34
N GLY A 372 3.76 18.24 7.66
CA GLY A 372 3.40 19.63 7.43
C GLY A 372 4.24 20.40 6.41
N ARG A 373 5.17 19.75 5.69
CA ARG A 373 5.95 20.37 4.63
C ARG A 373 5.44 19.95 3.28
N VAL A 374 5.22 20.89 2.36
CA VAL A 374 4.97 20.57 0.95
C VAL A 374 6.22 19.92 0.36
N VAL A 375 6.13 18.65 -0.01
CA VAL A 375 7.24 17.85 -0.59
C VAL A 375 7.03 17.57 -2.07
N TYR A 376 5.79 17.72 -2.55
CA TYR A 376 5.45 17.76 -3.96
C TYR A 376 4.42 18.86 -4.18
N GLY A 377 4.57 19.61 -5.26
CA GLY A 377 3.57 20.55 -5.76
C GLY A 377 3.62 20.48 -7.29
N ARG A 378 2.50 20.13 -7.91
CA ARG A 378 2.35 20.27 -9.35
C ARG A 378 2.38 21.76 -9.63
N GLY A 379 3.50 22.25 -10.16
CA GLY A 379 3.72 23.66 -10.40
C GLY A 379 2.48 24.29 -11.04
N GLY A 380 1.97 25.36 -10.45
CA GLY A 380 1.42 26.40 -11.28
C GLY A 380 2.57 26.87 -12.16
N ASP A 381 2.53 26.54 -13.45
CA ASP A 381 3.23 27.37 -14.42
C ASP A 381 2.85 28.82 -14.10
N GLY A 382 3.87 29.69 -14.07
CA GLY A 382 3.87 31.07 -13.59
C GLY A 382 2.52 31.82 -13.56
N ALA A 383 2.36 32.60 -12.49
CA ALA A 383 1.69 33.89 -12.62
C ALA A 383 2.28 34.70 -13.78
#